data_AF-A0A7U1BAT3-F1
#
_entry.id   AF-A0A7U1BAT3-F1
#
_cell.length_a   1.000
_cell.length_b   1.000
_cell.length_c   1.000
_cell.angle_alpha   90.00
_cell.angle_beta   90.00
_cell.angle_gamma   90.00
#
_symmetry.space_group_name_H-M   'P 1'
#
loop_
_entity.id
_entity.type
_entity.pdbx_description
1 polymer ?
#
loop_
_entity_poly.entity_id
_entity_poly.type
_entity_poly.pdbx_seq_one_letter_code
_entity_poly.pdbx_strand_id
1 'polypeptide(L)' 'MQKWKLIYQVIIFLLLVGIGVFKYATPIGNWASFTACIGIFFILQSLTKKYNNTTK' A
#
# COMPACT_ATOMS: atom_id res chain seq x y z
N MET A 1 -3.83 16.15 -1.87
CA MET A 1 -3.99 15.11 -2.91
C MET A 1 -5.48 14.83 -3.04
N GLN A 2 -6.08 15.14 -4.20
CA GLN A 2 -7.50 14.88 -4.48
C GLN A 2 -7.84 13.45 -4.03
N LYS A 3 -8.77 13.27 -3.08
CA LYS A 3 -9.09 11.97 -2.44
C LYS A 3 -9.18 10.80 -3.43
N TRP A 4 -9.69 11.07 -4.63
CA TRP A 4 -9.80 10.16 -5.76
C TRP A 4 -8.45 9.58 -6.22
N LYS A 5 -7.43 10.41 -6.42
CA LYS A 5 -6.09 9.96 -6.86
C LYS A 5 -5.47 8.97 -5.88
N LEU A 6 -5.78 9.12 -4.60
CA LEU A 6 -5.31 8.23 -3.55
C LEU A 6 -5.99 6.86 -3.56
N ILE A 7 -7.30 6.86 -3.77
CA ILE A 7 -8.10 5.63 -3.88
C ILE A 7 -7.59 4.80 -5.07
N TYR A 8 -7.38 5.42 -6.23
CA TYR A 8 -6.81 4.73 -7.40
C TYR A 8 -5.42 4.15 -7.14
N GLN A 9 -4.55 4.89 -6.43
CA GLN A 9 -3.20 4.42 -6.10
C GLN A 9 -3.23 3.21 -5.16
N VAL A 10 -4.13 3.18 -4.18
CA VAL A 10 -4.33 2.03 -3.27
C VAL A 10 -4.84 0.81 -4.03
N ILE A 11 -5.81 0.99 -4.94
CA ILE A 11 -6.38 -0.10 -5.74
C ILE A 11 -5.32 -0.74 -6.65
N ILE A 12 -4.53 0.09 -7.34
CA ILE A 12 -3.43 -0.39 -8.20
C ILE A 12 -2.36 -1.14 -7.40
N PHE A 13 -2.02 -0.64 -6.20
CA PHE A 13 -1.06 -1.30 -5.32
C PHE A 13 -1.56 -2.67 -4.84
N LEU A 14 -2.84 -2.76 -4.44
CA LEU A 14 -3.49 -4.02 -4.06
C LEU A 14 -3.50 -5.04 -5.20
N LEU A 15 -3.77 -4.61 -6.44
CA LEU A 15 -3.74 -5.48 -7.62
C LEU A 15 -2.34 -6.02 -7.88
N LEU A 16 -1.31 -5.17 -7.85
CA LEU A 16 0.09 -5.57 -8.06
C LEU A 16 0.58 -6.55 -7.01
N VAL A 17 0.32 -6.25 -5.72
CA VAL A 17 0.69 -7.14 -4.62
C VAL A 17 -0.08 -8.45 -4.72
N GLY A 18 -1.40 -8.40 -5.00
CA GLY A 18 -2.25 -9.58 -5.16
C GLY A 18 -1.78 -10.52 -6.26
N ILE A 19 -1.40 -9.98 -7.43
CA ILE A 19 -0.88 -10.79 -8.56
C ILE A 19 0.48 -11.42 -8.20
N GLY A 20 1.39 -10.67 -7.54
CA GLY A 20 2.68 -11.19 -7.12
C GLY A 20 2.56 -12.29 -6.06
N VAL A 21 1.65 -12.10 -5.11
CA VAL A 21 1.28 -13.05 -4.08
C VAL A 21 0.68 -14.34 -4.67
N PHE A 22 -0.25 -14.22 -5.62
CA PHE A 22 -0.94 -15.37 -6.22
C PHE A 22 -0.01 -16.25 -7.05
N LYS A 23 1.04 -15.67 -7.64
CA LYS A 23 1.93 -16.35 -8.59
C LYS A 23 3.12 -17.06 -7.93
N TYR A 24 3.56 -16.63 -6.73
CA TYR A 24 4.88 -17.02 -6.20
C TYR A 24 4.90 -17.68 -4.80
N ALA A 25 3.79 -17.84 -4.06
CA ALA A 25 3.87 -18.22 -2.65
C ALA A 25 2.87 -19.27 -2.13
N THR A 26 3.34 -20.13 -1.21
CA THR A 26 2.56 -21.00 -0.33
C THR A 26 1.65 -20.19 0.62
N PRO A 27 0.44 -20.66 0.95
CA PRO A 27 -0.66 -19.86 1.49
C PRO A 27 -0.42 -19.15 2.85
N ILE A 28 0.52 -19.62 3.68
CA ILE A 28 0.69 -19.14 5.07
C ILE A 28 1.67 -17.95 5.19
N GLY A 29 2.86 -18.01 4.60
CA GLY A 29 3.81 -16.87 4.61
C GLY A 29 3.31 -15.66 3.81
N ASN A 30 2.35 -15.92 2.94
CA ASN A 30 1.75 -14.98 2.02
C ASN A 30 0.82 -13.95 2.70
N TRP A 31 0.08 -14.36 3.73
CA TRP A 31 -0.83 -13.46 4.44
C TRP A 31 -0.08 -12.43 5.28
N ALA A 32 1.00 -12.85 5.95
CA ALA A 32 1.84 -11.97 6.76
C ALA A 32 2.53 -10.90 5.89
N SER A 33 3.10 -11.32 4.76
CA SER A 33 3.70 -10.42 3.76
C SER A 33 2.69 -9.39 3.23
N PHE A 34 1.49 -9.85 2.86
CA PHE A 34 0.42 -8.98 2.38
C PHE A 34 0.02 -7.92 3.41
N THR A 35 -0.17 -8.34 4.67
CA THR A 35 -0.56 -7.46 5.77
C THR A 35 0.54 -6.43 6.07
N ALA A 36 1.80 -6.85 6.04
CA ALA A 36 2.96 -5.96 6.21
C ALA A 36 3.08 -4.93 5.07
N CYS A 37 2.87 -5.33 3.81
CA CYS A 37 2.88 -4.43 2.66
C CYS A 37 1.81 -3.33 2.76
N ILE A 38 0.59 -3.68 3.21
CA ILE A 38 -0.48 -2.70 3.44
C ILE A 38 -0.12 -1.75 4.59
N GLY A 39 0.42 -2.27 5.69
CA GLY A 39 0.82 -1.46 6.84
C GLY A 39 1.87 -0.41 6.49
N ILE A 40 2.93 -0.81 5.78
CA ILE A 40 4.00 0.10 5.34
C ILE A 40 3.46 1.17 4.40
N PHE A 41 2.56 0.82 3.48
CA PHE A 41 1.94 1.76 2.55
C PHE A 41 1.16 2.86 3.29
N PHE A 42 0.37 2.50 4.31
CA PHE A 42 -0.36 3.46 5.13
C PHE A 42 0.55 4.37 5.95
N ILE A 43 1.63 3.82 6.53
CA ILE A 43 2.62 4.61 7.28
C ILE A 43 3.31 5.60 6.34
N LEU A 44 3.76 5.15 5.17
CA LEU A 44 4.40 6.01 4.16
C LEU A 44 3.47 7.14 3.72
N GLN A 45 2.20 6.80 3.44
CA GLN A 45 1.16 7.77 3.11
C GLN A 45 0.93 8.82 4.21
N SER A 46 0.92 8.39 5.48
CA SER A 46 0.78 9.29 6.63
C SER A 46 1.98 10.24 6.74
N LEU A 47 3.20 9.71 6.56
CA LEU A 47 4.43 10.49 6.58
C LEU A 47 4.48 11.52 5.44
N THR A 48 4.15 11.11 4.21
CA THR A 48 4.08 12.03 3.06
C THR A 48 3.05 13.14 3.29
N LYS A 49 1.89 12.82 3.89
CA LYS A 49 0.88 13.83 4.25
C LYS A 49 1.40 14.81 5.31
N LYS A 50 2.09 14.31 6.35
CA LYS A 50 2.67 15.14 7.42
C LYS A 50 3.74 16.08 6.87
N TYR A 51 4.65 15.56 6.04
CA TYR A 51 5.69 16.35 5.37
C TYR A 51 5.07 17.47 4.50
N ASN A 52 4.11 17.12 3.65
CA ASN A 52 3.49 18.08 2.74
C ASN A 52 2.60 19.15 3.42
N ASN A 53 2.29 18.99 4.71
CA ASN A 53 1.63 20.01 5.53
C ASN A 53 2.61 20.86 6.35
N THR A 54 3.85 20.39 6.53
CA THR A 54 4.90 21.13 7.25
C THR A 54 5.70 22.02 6.29
N THR A 55 5.78 21.64 5.01
CA THR A 55 6.43 22.41 3.94
C THR A 55 5.48 23.44 3.29
N LYS A 56 4.26 23.60 3.79
CA LYS A 56 3.31 24.65 3.38
C LYS A 56 3.20 25.69 4.48
#